data_AF-A0A0J7LXG4-F1
#
_entry.id   AF-A0A0J7LXG4-F1
#
_cell.length_a   1.000
_cell.length_b   1.000
_cell.length_c   1.000
_cell.angle_alpha   90.00
_cell.angle_beta   90.00
_cell.angle_gamma   90.00
#
_symmetry.space_group_name_H-M   'P 1'
#
loop_
_entity.id
_entity.type
_entity.pdbx_description
1 polymer ?
#
loop_
_entity_poly.entity_id
_entity_poly.type
_entity_poly.pdbx_seq_one_letter_code
_entity_poly.pdbx_strand_id
1 'polypeptide(L)'
;MEKLSARFRDVGFDWLILLLAALSFLTLYLPGSLSSGSAILAIILISCTEPRFIQRFFIQYRGPIILVFLILAMAISFSSLPFKTSKAIYDFLRAFLLLLIFSYLGAKLQSGIILRGISFLACLFLIVFFMNMFLEAEPSQSIMSSANWAQILRTSYSRNIIATQICLALIPIVCVLLDREVVLSKLEQSLYSLCVAASGFAILLSLSRGTLLAAGVTVLVAGFVFHQRKAILCIFSAVLILFFAALLLPAQTLAHNLVSGLYRGGDLLTARTEIYSATFDFILKAPWFGYGPGTFKHLGVVGAYTHPHSMYLELLFSFGVIGSSGLIAGFLWLSRRSAKISDKDGPLFKFSLILFVFFMTRGIFDIHLFVYDTWAVLFIVLGGVCCGPSVKKVGISSNVMRTE
;
A
#
# COMPACT_ATOMS: atom_id res chain seq x y z
N MET A 1 -19.30 -20.45 34.49
CA MET A 1 -18.19 -20.90 33.61
C MET A 1 -18.53 -20.75 32.12
N GLU A 2 -19.76 -21.00 31.66
CA GLU A 2 -20.18 -20.82 30.24
C GLU A 2 -19.94 -19.41 29.66
N LYS A 3 -20.25 -18.35 30.42
CA LYS A 3 -19.99 -16.97 29.96
C LYS A 3 -18.50 -16.64 29.83
N LEU A 4 -17.64 -17.29 30.62
CA LEU A 4 -16.18 -17.13 30.54
C LEU A 4 -15.63 -17.92 29.35
N SER A 5 -16.09 -19.14 29.11
CA SER A 5 -15.65 -19.94 27.96
C SER A 5 -16.06 -19.32 26.62
N ALA A 6 -17.25 -18.71 26.55
CA ALA A 6 -17.68 -17.93 25.37
C ALA A 6 -16.74 -16.75 25.11
N ARG A 7 -16.41 -15.96 26.14
CA ARG A 7 -15.55 -14.78 26.00
C ARG A 7 -14.11 -15.13 25.60
N PHE A 8 -13.55 -16.23 26.10
CA PHE A 8 -12.23 -16.71 25.69
C PHE A 8 -12.21 -17.20 24.24
N ARG A 9 -13.30 -17.83 23.79
CA ARG A 9 -13.43 -18.32 22.41
C ARG A 9 -13.46 -17.15 21.43
N ASP A 10 -14.18 -16.08 21.75
CA ASP A 10 -14.28 -14.88 20.89
C ASP A 10 -12.93 -14.17 20.74
N VAL A 11 -12.19 -14.02 21.84
CA VAL A 11 -10.86 -13.38 21.81
C VAL A 11 -9.88 -14.18 20.94
N GLY A 12 -9.89 -15.51 21.03
CA GLY A 12 -9.01 -16.37 20.21
C GLY A 12 -9.23 -16.20 18.71
N PHE A 13 -10.49 -16.10 18.27
CA PHE A 13 -10.83 -15.93 16.86
C PHE A 13 -10.41 -14.56 16.32
N ASP A 14 -10.61 -13.48 17.07
CA ASP A 14 -10.22 -12.14 16.63
C ASP A 14 -8.69 -12.02 16.46
N TRP A 15 -7.90 -12.65 17.35
CA TRP A 15 -6.44 -12.72 17.20
C TRP A 15 -6.01 -13.55 15.99
N LEU A 16 -6.70 -14.66 15.69
CA LEU A 16 -6.43 -15.46 14.51
C LEU A 16 -6.73 -14.66 13.23
N ILE A 17 -7.85 -13.92 13.19
CA ILE A 17 -8.19 -13.05 12.07
C ILE A 17 -7.15 -11.93 11.93
N LEU A 18 -6.71 -11.33 13.03
CA LEU A 18 -5.64 -10.32 13.01
C LEU A 18 -4.33 -10.90 12.46
N LEU A 19 -3.96 -12.11 12.89
CA LEU A 19 -2.78 -12.82 12.38
C LEU A 19 -2.91 -13.07 10.88
N LEU A 20 -4.05 -13.56 10.40
CA LEU A 20 -4.28 -13.80 8.97
C LEU A 20 -4.30 -12.52 8.16
N ALA A 21 -4.87 -11.44 8.68
CA ALA A 21 -4.86 -10.13 8.04
C ALA A 21 -3.45 -9.57 7.95
N ALA A 22 -2.67 -9.70 9.02
CA ALA A 22 -1.31 -9.23 9.04
C ALA A 22 -0.36 -10.11 8.21
N LEU A 23 -0.63 -11.42 8.10
CA LEU A 23 0.00 -12.31 7.12
C LEU A 23 -0.38 -11.92 5.69
N SER A 24 -1.63 -11.56 5.44
CA SER A 24 -2.09 -11.06 4.13
C SER A 24 -1.39 -9.74 3.78
N PHE A 25 -1.18 -8.86 4.76
CA PHE A 25 -0.40 -7.64 4.60
C PHE A 25 1.08 -7.95 4.38
N LEU A 26 1.64 -8.89 5.13
CA LEU A 26 3.04 -9.30 5.01
C LEU A 26 3.36 -9.92 3.64
N THR A 27 2.41 -10.66 3.09
CA THR A 27 2.56 -11.29 1.78
C THR A 27 2.49 -10.27 0.64
N LEU A 28 2.04 -9.03 0.87
CA LEU A 28 2.24 -7.93 -0.09
C LEU A 28 3.71 -7.59 -0.31
N TYR A 29 4.58 -7.97 0.63
CA TYR A 29 6.02 -7.77 0.51
C TYR A 29 6.74 -8.97 -0.11
N LEU A 30 6.07 -10.10 -0.30
CA LEU A 30 6.66 -11.31 -0.84
C LEU A 30 6.19 -11.53 -2.28
N PRO A 31 7.10 -11.79 -3.23
CA PRO A 31 6.69 -12.18 -4.58
C PRO A 31 6.02 -13.55 -4.53
N GLY A 32 4.68 -13.64 -4.56
CA GLY A 32 4.01 -14.94 -4.58
C GLY A 32 2.50 -14.96 -4.35
N SER A 33 1.89 -16.12 -4.64
CA SER A 33 0.45 -16.42 -4.55
C SER A 33 -0.08 -16.63 -3.12
N LEU A 34 0.80 -16.61 -2.11
CA LEU A 34 0.45 -16.93 -0.72
C LEU A 34 -0.54 -15.94 -0.09
N SER A 35 -0.63 -14.71 -0.60
CA SER A 35 -1.47 -13.64 -0.06
C SER A 35 -2.97 -13.95 -0.10
N SER A 36 -3.45 -14.61 -1.15
CA SER A 36 -4.89 -14.89 -1.25
C SER A 36 -5.37 -15.99 -0.34
N GLY A 37 -4.52 -16.97 -0.02
CA GLY A 37 -4.93 -18.08 0.84
C GLY A 37 -5.32 -17.59 2.24
N SER A 38 -4.49 -16.72 2.82
CA SER A 38 -4.73 -16.13 4.13
C SER A 38 -5.95 -15.20 4.15
N ALA A 39 -6.14 -14.37 3.11
CA ALA A 39 -7.31 -13.52 2.99
C ALA A 39 -8.62 -14.33 2.88
N ILE A 40 -8.65 -15.37 2.03
CA ILE A 40 -9.83 -16.22 1.88
C ILE A 40 -10.17 -16.93 3.20
N LEU A 41 -9.16 -17.48 3.89
CA LEU A 41 -9.35 -18.14 5.18
C LEU A 41 -9.91 -17.18 6.23
N ALA A 42 -9.43 -15.93 6.27
CA ALA A 42 -9.95 -14.90 7.16
C ALA A 42 -11.43 -14.58 6.85
N ILE A 43 -11.81 -14.49 5.58
CA ILE A 43 -13.21 -14.27 5.19
C ILE A 43 -14.10 -15.45 5.60
N ILE A 44 -13.65 -16.68 5.43
CA ILE A 44 -14.38 -17.87 5.87
C ILE A 44 -14.60 -17.81 7.39
N LEU A 45 -13.55 -17.50 8.16
CA LEU A 45 -13.66 -17.35 9.62
C LEU A 45 -14.64 -16.24 10.02
N ILE A 46 -14.57 -15.05 9.39
CA ILE A 46 -15.52 -13.95 9.63
C ILE A 46 -16.94 -14.38 9.25
N SER A 47 -17.11 -15.14 8.17
CA SER A 47 -18.43 -15.61 7.71
C SER A 47 -19.05 -16.60 8.70
N CYS A 48 -18.24 -17.49 9.26
CA CYS A 48 -18.69 -18.50 10.23
C CYS A 48 -18.95 -17.89 11.62
N THR A 49 -18.14 -16.92 12.05
CA THR A 49 -18.23 -16.33 13.40
C THR A 49 -19.19 -15.15 13.46
N GLU A 50 -19.23 -14.32 12.41
CA GLU A 50 -19.92 -13.02 12.40
C GLU A 50 -20.69 -12.78 11.08
N PRO A 51 -21.63 -13.67 10.69
CA PRO A 51 -22.36 -13.55 9.41
C PRO A 51 -23.16 -12.25 9.30
N ARG A 52 -23.64 -11.71 10.43
CA ARG A 52 -24.36 -10.43 10.49
C ARG A 52 -23.47 -9.26 10.10
N PHE A 53 -22.15 -9.32 10.37
CA PHE A 53 -21.22 -8.29 9.95
C PHE A 53 -21.15 -8.22 8.42
N ILE A 54 -20.97 -9.36 7.76
CA ILE A 54 -20.90 -9.45 6.29
C ILE A 54 -22.19 -8.93 5.66
N GLN A 55 -23.35 -9.36 6.16
CA GLN A 55 -24.64 -8.88 5.65
C GLN A 55 -24.78 -7.36 5.78
N ARG A 56 -24.45 -6.80 6.95
CA ARG A 56 -24.50 -5.34 7.18
C ARG A 56 -23.52 -4.59 6.27
N PHE A 57 -22.30 -5.11 6.11
CA PHE A 57 -21.30 -4.54 5.23
C PHE A 57 -21.83 -4.42 3.79
N PHE A 58 -22.36 -5.51 3.23
CA PHE A 58 -22.91 -5.49 1.87
C PHE A 58 -24.17 -4.62 1.75
N ILE A 59 -25.05 -4.58 2.74
CA ILE A 59 -26.22 -3.67 2.71
C ILE A 59 -25.74 -2.21 2.72
N GLN A 60 -24.81 -1.87 3.62
CA GLN A 60 -24.30 -0.53 3.79
C GLN A 60 -23.54 -0.03 2.55
N TYR A 61 -22.81 -0.91 1.87
CA TYR A 61 -21.98 -0.56 0.71
C TYR A 61 -22.52 -1.08 -0.62
N ARG A 62 -23.79 -1.53 -0.67
CA ARG A 62 -24.41 -2.13 -1.87
C ARG A 62 -24.25 -1.28 -3.12
N GLY A 63 -24.55 0.01 -3.01
CA GLY A 63 -24.48 0.97 -4.12
C GLY A 63 -23.10 1.06 -4.77
N PRO A 64 -22.05 1.51 -4.04
CA PRO A 64 -20.71 1.62 -4.62
C PRO A 64 -20.14 0.28 -5.07
N ILE A 65 -20.45 -0.82 -4.37
CA ILE A 65 -20.03 -2.17 -4.79
C ILE A 65 -20.67 -2.51 -6.14
N ILE A 66 -21.99 -2.38 -6.30
CA ILE A 66 -22.66 -2.66 -7.58
C ILE A 66 -22.07 -1.80 -8.70
N LEU A 67 -21.83 -0.50 -8.46
CA LEU A 67 -21.23 0.38 -9.46
C LEU A 67 -19.85 -0.11 -9.89
N VAL A 68 -18.96 -0.43 -8.94
CA VAL A 68 -17.63 -0.95 -9.25
C VAL A 68 -17.72 -2.25 -10.07
N PHE A 69 -18.57 -3.20 -9.65
CA PHE A 69 -18.73 -4.46 -10.38
C PHE A 69 -19.32 -4.27 -11.78
N LEU A 70 -20.24 -3.33 -11.98
CA LEU A 70 -20.75 -2.98 -13.31
C LEU A 70 -19.64 -2.42 -14.21
N ILE A 71 -18.76 -1.56 -13.67
CA ILE A 71 -17.61 -1.04 -14.43
C ILE A 71 -16.62 -2.16 -14.78
N LEU A 72 -16.36 -3.11 -13.87
CA LEU A 72 -15.49 -4.25 -14.15
C LEU A 72 -16.10 -5.18 -15.21
N ALA A 73 -17.40 -5.45 -15.15
CA ALA A 73 -18.10 -6.25 -16.16
C ALA A 73 -18.03 -5.55 -17.53
N MET A 74 -18.29 -4.26 -17.57
CA MET A 74 -18.14 -3.43 -18.78
C MET A 74 -16.71 -3.51 -19.33
N ALA A 75 -15.69 -3.45 -18.47
CA ALA A 75 -14.31 -3.56 -18.90
C ALA A 75 -13.99 -4.92 -19.55
N ILE A 76 -14.60 -6.03 -19.10
CA ILE A 76 -14.47 -7.33 -19.79
C ILE A 76 -15.14 -7.27 -21.17
N SER A 77 -16.37 -6.77 -21.22
CA SER A 77 -17.18 -6.74 -22.45
C SER A 77 -16.56 -5.88 -23.56
N PHE A 78 -15.91 -4.78 -23.20
CA PHE A 78 -15.28 -3.86 -24.16
C PHE A 78 -13.75 -4.05 -24.30
N SER A 79 -13.16 -5.03 -23.59
CA SER A 79 -11.72 -5.30 -23.67
C SER A 79 -11.33 -5.89 -25.03
N SER A 80 -10.19 -5.46 -25.55
CA SER A 80 -9.58 -6.08 -26.74
C SER A 80 -9.04 -7.48 -26.45
N LEU A 81 -8.77 -7.79 -25.17
CA LEU A 81 -8.27 -9.10 -24.72
C LEU A 81 -9.02 -9.56 -23.46
N PRO A 82 -10.28 -10.01 -23.59
CA PRO A 82 -11.15 -10.31 -22.45
C PRO A 82 -10.54 -11.28 -21.45
N PHE A 83 -9.82 -12.32 -21.91
CA PHE A 83 -9.16 -13.28 -21.02
C PHE A 83 -8.10 -12.65 -20.11
N LYS A 84 -7.32 -11.68 -20.62
CA LYS A 84 -6.31 -10.96 -19.83
C LYS A 84 -6.97 -10.01 -18.84
N THR A 85 -8.02 -9.33 -19.28
CA THR A 85 -8.83 -8.47 -18.43
C THR A 85 -9.52 -9.23 -17.29
N SER A 86 -10.07 -10.41 -17.57
CA SER A 86 -10.64 -11.29 -16.54
C SER A 86 -9.63 -11.67 -15.47
N LYS A 87 -8.36 -11.94 -15.84
CA LYS A 87 -7.29 -12.21 -14.86
C LYS A 87 -7.02 -10.99 -13.97
N ALA A 88 -6.89 -9.80 -14.55
CA ALA A 88 -6.65 -8.58 -13.78
C ALA A 88 -7.85 -8.24 -12.85
N ILE A 89 -9.07 -8.49 -13.31
CA ILE A 89 -10.29 -8.34 -12.48
C ILE A 89 -10.32 -9.39 -11.37
N TYR A 90 -9.88 -10.63 -11.63
CA TYR A 90 -9.73 -11.63 -10.58
C TYR A 90 -8.76 -11.17 -9.49
N ASP A 91 -7.62 -10.56 -9.85
CA ASP A 91 -6.67 -10.00 -8.88
C ASP A 91 -7.28 -8.82 -8.10
N PHE A 92 -8.06 -7.96 -8.75
CA PHE A 92 -8.86 -6.91 -8.09
C PHE A 92 -9.83 -7.50 -7.07
N LEU A 93 -10.59 -8.54 -7.44
CA LEU A 93 -11.58 -9.18 -6.58
C LEU A 93 -10.95 -9.89 -5.39
N ARG A 94 -9.76 -10.50 -5.57
CA ARG A 94 -8.97 -11.05 -4.46
C ARG A 94 -8.55 -9.96 -3.49
N ALA A 95 -8.07 -8.84 -4.00
CA ALA A 95 -7.68 -7.69 -3.18
C ALA A 95 -8.88 -7.06 -2.44
N PHE A 96 -10.07 -7.06 -3.05
CA PHE A 96 -11.31 -6.57 -2.44
C PHE A 96 -11.64 -7.31 -1.12
N LEU A 97 -11.23 -8.57 -0.95
CA LEU A 97 -11.42 -9.30 0.31
C LEU A 97 -10.72 -8.60 1.50
N LEU A 98 -9.59 -7.93 1.26
CA LEU A 98 -8.86 -7.19 2.31
C LEU A 98 -9.65 -5.98 2.82
N LEU A 99 -10.52 -5.39 2.00
CA LEU A 99 -11.44 -4.34 2.44
C LEU A 99 -12.32 -4.83 3.59
N LEU A 100 -12.90 -6.03 3.43
CA LEU A 100 -13.81 -6.62 4.41
C LEU A 100 -13.06 -7.01 5.68
N ILE A 101 -11.88 -7.61 5.54
CA ILE A 101 -11.02 -8.00 6.67
C ILE A 101 -10.62 -6.77 7.51
N PHE A 102 -10.11 -5.72 6.87
CA PHE A 102 -9.69 -4.52 7.60
C PHE A 102 -10.87 -3.76 8.20
N SER A 103 -12.02 -3.72 7.50
CA SER A 103 -13.25 -3.15 8.06
C SER A 103 -13.74 -3.92 9.28
N TYR A 104 -13.64 -5.25 9.27
CA TYR A 104 -13.99 -6.12 10.40
C TYR A 104 -13.07 -5.84 11.59
N LEU A 105 -11.76 -5.85 11.36
CA LEU A 105 -10.77 -5.65 12.42
C LEU A 105 -10.97 -4.32 13.12
N GLY A 106 -11.10 -3.20 12.40
CA GLY A 106 -11.29 -1.92 13.06
C GLY A 106 -12.69 -1.71 13.65
N ALA A 107 -13.69 -2.53 13.31
CA ALA A 107 -14.96 -2.55 14.01
C ALA A 107 -14.89 -3.29 15.36
N LYS A 108 -14.02 -4.31 15.48
CA LYS A 108 -13.93 -5.22 16.63
C LYS A 108 -12.81 -4.88 17.60
N LEU A 109 -11.61 -4.65 17.08
CA LEU A 109 -10.41 -4.41 17.87
C LEU A 109 -10.17 -2.91 18.06
N GLN A 110 -9.48 -2.57 19.15
CA GLN A 110 -8.98 -1.20 19.31
C GLN A 110 -7.94 -0.94 18.22
N SER A 111 -8.09 0.19 17.53
CA SER A 111 -7.23 0.62 16.42
C SER A 111 -5.74 0.59 16.78
N GLY A 112 -5.37 0.94 18.02
CA GLY A 112 -3.98 0.85 18.51
C GLY A 112 -3.43 -0.57 18.61
N ILE A 113 -4.26 -1.56 18.96
CA ILE A 113 -3.86 -2.98 19.02
C ILE A 113 -3.58 -3.51 17.61
N ILE A 114 -4.47 -3.20 16.67
CA ILE A 114 -4.31 -3.59 15.25
C ILE A 114 -3.01 -3.00 14.72
N LEU A 115 -2.80 -1.70 14.94
CA LEU A 115 -1.64 -0.98 14.40
C LEU A 115 -0.33 -1.50 15.02
N ARG A 116 -0.29 -1.79 16.33
CA ARG A 116 0.88 -2.40 16.98
C ARG A 116 1.17 -3.80 16.44
N GLY A 117 0.14 -4.62 16.22
CA GLY A 117 0.28 -5.96 15.63
C GLY A 117 0.85 -5.92 14.20
N ILE A 118 0.32 -5.05 13.35
CA ILE A 118 0.83 -4.84 11.98
C ILE A 118 2.28 -4.32 12.01
N SER A 119 2.60 -3.40 12.92
CA SER A 119 3.95 -2.82 13.04
C SER A 119 4.98 -3.81 13.54
N PHE A 120 4.61 -4.68 14.49
CA PHE A 120 5.45 -5.77 14.96
C PHE A 120 5.81 -6.71 13.81
N LEU A 121 4.82 -7.10 13.00
CA LEU A 121 5.04 -7.99 11.86
C LEU A 121 5.84 -7.32 10.75
N ALA A 122 5.60 -6.04 10.47
CA ALA A 122 6.42 -5.26 9.54
C ALA A 122 7.88 -5.15 9.99
N CYS A 123 8.12 -4.99 11.30
CA CYS A 123 9.45 -5.01 11.89
C CYS A 123 10.14 -6.38 11.69
N LEU A 124 9.43 -7.48 11.97
CA LEU A 124 9.94 -8.84 11.73
C LEU A 124 10.29 -9.06 10.26
N PHE A 125 9.43 -8.61 9.34
CA PHE A 125 9.69 -8.66 7.91
C PHE A 125 10.97 -7.91 7.54
N LEU A 126 11.14 -6.67 8.02
CA LEU A 126 12.36 -5.90 7.75
C LEU A 126 13.62 -6.61 8.29
N ILE A 127 13.55 -7.21 9.48
CA ILE A 127 14.67 -7.99 10.03
C ILE A 127 15.02 -9.16 9.11
N VAL A 128 14.04 -10.00 8.76
CA VAL A 128 14.25 -11.14 7.85
C VAL A 128 14.75 -10.68 6.48
N PHE A 129 14.20 -9.58 5.96
CA PHE A 129 14.60 -8.99 4.69
C PHE A 129 16.07 -8.54 4.72
N PHE A 130 16.49 -7.80 5.75
CA PHE A 130 17.88 -7.38 5.90
C PHE A 130 18.83 -8.54 6.17
N MET A 131 18.39 -9.55 6.93
CA MET A 131 19.17 -10.78 7.12
C MET A 131 19.38 -11.53 5.81
N ASN A 132 18.34 -11.73 5.00
CA ASN A 132 18.48 -12.36 3.69
C ASN A 132 19.40 -11.55 2.78
N MET A 133 19.25 -10.21 2.75
CA MET A 133 20.19 -9.35 2.05
C MET A 133 21.63 -9.50 2.55
N PHE A 134 21.83 -9.71 3.86
CA PHE A 134 23.13 -9.95 4.48
C PHE A 134 23.66 -11.39 4.28
N LEU A 135 22.80 -12.37 4.00
CA LEU A 135 23.23 -13.75 3.72
C LEU A 135 23.56 -13.93 2.24
N GLU A 136 22.76 -13.34 1.35
CA GLU A 136 23.10 -13.24 -0.08
C GLU A 136 24.35 -12.38 -0.33
N ALA A 137 24.71 -11.57 0.66
CA ALA A 137 25.91 -10.78 0.77
C ALA A 137 27.20 -11.58 0.81
N GLU A 138 27.12 -12.72 1.49
CA GLU A 138 28.28 -13.46 1.90
C GLU A 138 28.85 -14.21 0.70
N PRO A 139 30.18 -14.29 0.64
CA PRO A 139 30.90 -14.29 -0.61
C PRO A 139 30.73 -15.63 -1.30
N SER A 140 30.15 -15.59 -2.51
CA SER A 140 30.69 -16.45 -3.56
C SER A 140 32.19 -16.18 -3.63
N GLN A 141 32.98 -17.11 -3.11
CA GLN A 141 34.42 -16.97 -2.82
C GLN A 141 35.30 -16.68 -4.06
N SER A 142 34.72 -16.45 -5.24
CA SER A 142 35.42 -16.01 -6.45
C SER A 142 35.22 -14.53 -6.79
N ILE A 143 34.54 -13.75 -5.95
CA ILE A 143 34.05 -12.41 -6.31
C ILE A 143 34.52 -11.34 -5.31
N MET A 144 35.84 -11.10 -5.27
CA MET A 144 36.45 -9.94 -4.60
C MET A 144 36.35 -8.63 -5.39
N SER A 145 35.38 -8.50 -6.32
CA SER A 145 35.08 -7.19 -6.93
C SER A 145 33.84 -6.59 -6.25
N SER A 146 34.03 -5.44 -5.61
CA SER A 146 32.97 -4.55 -5.11
C SER A 146 31.92 -4.15 -6.17
N ALA A 147 32.13 -4.55 -7.43
CA ALA A 147 31.21 -4.40 -8.54
C ALA A 147 29.93 -5.22 -8.40
N ASN A 148 29.94 -6.38 -7.72
CA ASN A 148 28.77 -7.29 -7.72
C ASN A 148 27.64 -6.89 -6.77
N TRP A 149 27.96 -6.22 -5.67
CA TRP A 149 26.95 -5.61 -4.79
C TRP A 149 26.16 -4.53 -5.47
N ALA A 150 26.91 -3.66 -6.15
CA ALA A 150 26.33 -2.68 -7.01
C ALA A 150 25.51 -3.40 -8.10
N GLN A 151 25.95 -4.54 -8.66
CA GLN A 151 25.26 -5.29 -9.72
C GLN A 151 23.93 -5.95 -9.32
N ILE A 152 23.89 -6.65 -8.17
CA ILE A 152 22.66 -7.27 -7.64
C ILE A 152 21.62 -6.19 -7.36
N LEU A 153 22.04 -5.12 -6.68
CA LEU A 153 21.21 -3.94 -6.54
C LEU A 153 20.94 -3.29 -7.90
N ARG A 154 21.88 -3.19 -8.85
CA ARG A 154 21.80 -2.46 -10.16
C ARG A 154 20.87 -3.10 -11.17
N THR A 155 20.33 -4.29 -10.95
CA THR A 155 19.18 -4.71 -11.75
C THR A 155 18.02 -3.75 -11.43
N SER A 156 17.87 -2.68 -12.22
CA SER A 156 17.06 -1.49 -11.88
C SER A 156 15.62 -1.81 -11.47
N TYR A 157 15.09 -2.93 -11.94
CA TYR A 157 13.77 -3.44 -11.59
C TYR A 157 13.65 -3.86 -10.12
N SER A 158 14.68 -4.48 -9.54
CA SER A 158 14.66 -4.92 -8.13
C SER A 158 14.75 -3.74 -7.16
N ARG A 159 15.51 -2.69 -7.48
CA ARG A 159 15.68 -1.49 -6.61
C ARG A 159 14.36 -0.84 -6.24
N ASN A 160 13.54 -0.56 -7.26
CA ASN A 160 12.31 0.20 -7.07
C ASN A 160 11.28 -0.61 -6.27
N ILE A 161 11.22 -1.92 -6.51
CA ILE A 161 10.34 -2.84 -5.78
C ILE A 161 10.80 -2.93 -4.32
N ILE A 162 12.09 -3.20 -4.09
CA ILE A 162 12.68 -3.29 -2.75
C ILE A 162 12.43 -2.01 -1.95
N ALA A 163 12.76 -0.85 -2.52
CA ALA A 163 12.55 0.43 -1.85
C ALA A 163 11.08 0.66 -1.50
N THR A 164 10.17 0.29 -2.41
CA THR A 164 8.72 0.43 -2.19
C THR A 164 8.25 -0.49 -1.08
N GLN A 165 8.72 -1.74 -1.03
CA GLN A 165 8.39 -2.71 0.02
C GLN A 165 8.90 -2.25 1.39
N ILE A 166 10.14 -1.76 1.46
CA ILE A 166 10.71 -1.19 2.69
C ILE A 166 9.85 -0.01 3.17
N CYS A 167 9.48 0.92 2.28
CA CYS A 167 8.62 2.04 2.63
C CYS A 167 7.25 1.59 3.15
N LEU A 168 6.60 0.65 2.47
CA LEU A 168 5.30 0.11 2.88
C LEU A 168 5.37 -0.54 4.28
N ALA A 169 6.46 -1.26 4.58
CA ALA A 169 6.70 -1.84 5.90
C ALA A 169 7.02 -0.79 6.99
N LEU A 170 7.66 0.32 6.62
CA LEU A 170 7.95 1.41 7.54
C LEU A 170 6.72 2.21 7.96
N ILE A 171 5.74 2.41 7.07
CA ILE A 171 4.55 3.23 7.35
C ILE A 171 3.84 2.85 8.66
N PRO A 172 3.48 1.57 8.93
CA PRO A 172 2.84 1.21 10.19
C PRO A 172 3.75 1.49 11.40
N ILE A 173 5.05 1.19 11.31
CA ILE A 173 6.03 1.44 12.37
C ILE A 173 6.11 2.94 12.72
N VAL A 174 6.19 3.79 11.70
CA VAL A 174 6.23 5.25 11.87
C VAL A 174 4.91 5.75 12.48
N CYS A 175 3.77 5.22 12.04
CA CYS A 175 2.47 5.59 12.62
C CYS A 175 2.40 5.24 14.12
N VAL A 176 2.91 4.07 14.52
CA VAL A 176 2.97 3.66 15.93
C VAL A 176 3.92 4.54 16.74
N LEU A 177 5.08 4.89 16.19
CA LEU A 177 6.03 5.77 16.87
C LEU A 177 5.49 7.20 17.06
N LEU A 178 4.67 7.69 16.13
CA LEU A 178 4.13 9.05 16.16
C LEU A 178 2.80 9.17 16.90
N ASP A 179 2.03 8.08 17.03
CA ASP A 179 0.72 8.12 17.71
C ASP A 179 0.88 8.04 19.23
N ARG A 180 0.41 9.06 19.94
CA ARG A 180 0.48 9.17 21.40
C ARG A 180 -0.46 8.21 22.13
N GLU A 181 -1.49 7.72 21.45
CA GLU A 181 -2.44 6.77 22.04
C GLU A 181 -1.84 5.36 22.15
N VAL A 182 -0.77 5.08 21.41
CA VAL A 182 -0.09 3.78 21.42
C VAL A 182 1.05 3.82 22.43
N VAL A 183 0.85 3.19 23.59
CA VAL A 183 1.89 3.06 24.61
C VAL A 183 2.87 1.96 24.21
N LEU A 184 4.14 2.34 24.01
CA LEU A 184 5.24 1.44 23.69
C LEU A 184 6.16 1.23 24.88
N SER A 185 6.73 0.04 24.99
CA SER A 185 7.88 -0.18 25.88
C SER A 185 9.13 0.51 25.32
N LYS A 186 10.09 0.82 26.19
CA LYS A 186 11.39 1.41 25.78
C LYS A 186 12.12 0.54 24.76
N LEU A 187 12.04 -0.79 24.92
CA LEU A 187 12.65 -1.74 23.99
C LEU A 187 12.00 -1.66 22.61
N GLU A 188 10.67 -1.68 22.53
CA GLU A 188 9.94 -1.54 21.25
C GLU A 188 10.25 -0.21 20.56
N GLN A 189 10.29 0.89 21.32
CA GLN A 189 10.63 2.20 20.79
C GLN A 189 12.03 2.23 20.17
N SER A 190 13.03 1.65 20.87
CA SER A 190 14.39 1.54 20.35
C SER A 190 14.47 0.66 19.11
N LEU A 191 13.82 -0.51 19.12
CA LEU A 191 13.79 -1.42 17.99
C LEU A 191 13.15 -0.77 16.75
N TYR A 192 11.98 -0.15 16.92
CA TYR A 192 11.30 0.54 15.83
C TYR A 192 12.11 1.73 15.29
N SER A 193 12.76 2.49 16.16
CA SER A 193 13.64 3.59 15.75
C SER A 193 14.84 3.09 14.95
N LEU A 194 15.45 1.96 15.36
CA LEU A 194 16.53 1.31 14.63
C LEU A 194 16.07 0.84 13.25
N CYS A 195 14.89 0.21 13.16
CA CYS A 195 14.30 -0.21 11.88
C CYS A 195 14.05 0.99 10.95
N VAL A 196 13.53 2.10 11.48
CA VAL A 196 13.32 3.33 10.70
C VAL A 196 14.65 3.88 10.18
N ALA A 197 15.69 3.93 11.02
CA ALA A 197 17.01 4.43 10.62
C ALA A 197 17.65 3.53 9.55
N ALA A 198 17.69 2.21 9.77
CA ALA A 198 18.27 1.24 8.84
C ALA A 198 17.55 1.23 7.49
N SER A 199 16.22 1.21 7.51
CA SER A 199 15.40 1.28 6.30
C SER A 199 15.49 2.62 5.59
N GLY A 200 15.54 3.74 6.32
CA GLY A 200 15.77 5.06 5.73
C GLY A 200 17.09 5.11 4.95
N PHE A 201 18.15 4.55 5.53
CA PHE A 201 19.44 4.40 4.84
C PHE A 201 19.33 3.50 3.60
N ALA A 202 18.66 2.35 3.69
CA ALA A 202 18.47 1.44 2.57
C ALA A 202 17.66 2.07 1.41
N ILE A 203 16.62 2.84 1.72
CA ILE A 203 15.82 3.59 0.72
C ILE A 203 16.70 4.64 0.03
N LEU A 204 17.55 5.36 0.77
CA LEU A 204 18.49 6.32 0.18
C LEU A 204 19.48 5.63 -0.78
N LEU A 205 20.00 4.46 -0.39
CA LEU A 205 20.90 3.67 -1.24
C LEU A 205 20.22 3.09 -2.48
N SER A 206 18.89 2.89 -2.46
CA SER A 206 18.15 2.40 -3.62
C SER A 206 18.22 3.35 -4.83
N LEU A 207 18.45 4.64 -4.58
CA LEU A 207 18.39 5.72 -5.58
C LEU A 207 17.06 5.77 -6.37
N SER A 208 16.00 5.16 -5.82
CA SER A 208 14.66 5.14 -6.41
C SER A 208 13.99 6.51 -6.24
N ARG A 209 14.17 7.41 -7.21
CA ARG A 209 13.68 8.81 -7.14
C ARG A 209 12.18 8.89 -6.83
N GLY A 210 11.36 8.05 -7.49
CA GLY A 210 9.91 8.01 -7.26
C GLY A 210 9.55 7.54 -5.85
N THR A 211 10.27 6.56 -5.31
CA THR A 211 10.08 6.09 -3.93
C THR A 211 10.53 7.11 -2.91
N LEU A 212 11.67 7.76 -3.12
CA LEU A 212 12.20 8.81 -2.24
C LEU A 212 11.25 10.02 -2.18
N LEU A 213 10.73 10.45 -3.33
CA LEU A 213 9.72 11.51 -3.37
C LEU A 213 8.45 11.10 -2.63
N ALA A 214 7.92 9.89 -2.88
CA ALA A 214 6.75 9.39 -2.19
C ALA A 214 6.94 9.30 -0.67
N ALA A 215 8.09 8.77 -0.22
CA ALA A 215 8.45 8.69 1.19
C ALA A 215 8.54 10.09 1.83
N GLY A 216 9.17 11.04 1.15
CA GLY A 216 9.28 12.42 1.63
C GLY A 216 7.91 13.11 1.79
N VAL A 217 7.04 13.01 0.78
CA VAL A 217 5.66 13.53 0.87
C VAL A 217 4.88 12.84 2.00
N THR A 218 5.08 11.53 2.17
CA THR A 218 4.44 10.74 3.23
C THR A 218 4.85 11.20 4.63
N VAL A 219 6.15 11.43 4.85
CA VAL A 219 6.66 11.93 6.13
C VAL A 219 6.15 13.35 6.41
N LEU A 220 6.05 14.21 5.39
CA LEU A 220 5.44 15.53 5.54
C LEU A 220 4.00 15.44 6.02
N VAL A 221 3.17 14.62 5.36
CA VAL A 221 1.77 14.45 5.75
C VAL A 221 1.67 13.81 7.13
N ALA A 222 2.51 12.81 7.44
CA ALA A 222 2.55 12.21 8.77
C ALA A 222 2.88 13.26 9.86
N GLY A 223 3.87 14.11 9.64
CA GLY A 223 4.20 15.20 10.55
C GLY A 223 3.02 16.16 10.79
N PHE A 224 2.28 16.50 9.73
CA PHE A 224 1.07 17.32 9.84
C PHE A 224 -0.03 16.61 10.64
N VAL A 225 -0.35 15.37 10.27
CA VAL A 225 -1.43 14.56 10.87
C VAL A 225 -1.19 14.28 12.34
N PHE A 226 0.04 13.93 12.73
CA PHE A 226 0.34 13.50 14.10
C PHE A 226 0.73 14.63 15.05
N HIS A 227 1.36 15.71 14.55
CA HIS A 227 2.00 16.68 15.45
C HIS A 227 1.44 18.11 15.35
N GLN A 228 0.64 18.47 14.33
CA GLN A 228 0.10 19.83 14.09
C GLN A 228 1.11 20.99 14.20
N ARG A 229 2.41 20.72 14.40
CA ARG A 229 3.45 21.70 14.68
C ARG A 229 4.09 22.11 13.37
N LYS A 230 3.71 23.31 12.91
CA LYS A 230 4.21 23.97 11.69
C LYS A 230 5.75 23.96 11.59
N ALA A 231 6.48 23.98 12.70
CA ALA A 231 7.94 23.96 12.73
C ALA A 231 8.57 22.68 12.15
N ILE A 232 8.01 21.50 12.44
CA ILE A 232 8.53 20.22 11.92
C ILE A 232 8.29 20.15 10.41
N LEU A 233 7.14 20.67 9.95
CA LEU A 233 6.85 20.81 8.53
C LEU A 233 7.84 21.73 7.84
N CYS A 234 8.16 22.90 8.40
CA CYS A 234 9.14 23.82 7.81
C CYS A 234 10.53 23.19 7.68
N ILE A 235 11.02 22.52 8.73
CA ILE A 235 12.33 21.86 8.72
C ILE A 235 12.35 20.74 7.69
N PHE A 236 11.33 19.87 7.66
CA PHE A 236 11.31 18.75 6.73
C PHE A 236 11.05 19.21 5.28
N SER A 237 10.25 20.25 5.08
CA SER A 237 10.04 20.87 3.76
C SER A 237 11.35 21.48 3.26
N ALA A 238 12.12 22.13 4.13
CA ALA A 238 13.45 22.64 3.79
C ALA A 238 14.42 21.50 3.42
N VAL A 239 14.43 20.39 4.16
CA VAL A 239 15.25 19.20 3.83
C VAL A 239 14.81 18.58 2.49
N LEU A 240 13.51 18.47 2.24
CA LEU A 240 12.98 17.95 0.99
C LEU A 240 13.32 18.88 -0.19
N ILE A 241 13.15 20.19 -0.02
CA ILE A 241 13.52 21.21 -1.02
C ILE A 241 15.02 21.16 -1.28
N LEU A 242 15.86 21.04 -0.25
CA LEU A 242 17.31 20.89 -0.39
C LEU A 242 17.68 19.58 -1.11
N PHE A 243 16.96 18.49 -0.82
CA PHE A 243 17.14 17.22 -1.51
C PHE A 243 16.73 17.30 -2.99
N PHE A 244 15.59 17.91 -3.30
CA PHE A 244 15.15 18.17 -4.68
C PHE A 244 16.08 19.14 -5.40
N ALA A 245 16.52 20.20 -4.73
CA ALA A 245 17.50 21.14 -5.26
C ALA A 245 18.83 20.43 -5.54
N ALA A 246 19.30 19.52 -4.66
CA ALA A 246 20.49 18.73 -4.89
C ALA A 246 20.34 17.72 -6.05
N LEU A 247 19.13 17.19 -6.27
CA LEU A 247 18.79 16.34 -7.42
C LEU A 247 18.65 17.12 -8.74
N LEU A 248 18.24 18.40 -8.68
CA LEU A 248 18.01 19.28 -9.81
C LEU A 248 19.23 20.14 -10.16
N LEU A 249 20.15 20.35 -9.21
CA LEU A 249 21.43 21.00 -9.47
C LEU A 249 22.17 20.17 -10.52
N PRO A 250 22.67 20.78 -11.61
CA PRO A 250 23.33 20.06 -12.68
C PRO A 250 24.43 19.18 -12.08
N ALA A 251 24.22 17.88 -12.15
CA ALA A 251 25.10 16.81 -11.70
C ALA A 251 26.45 16.79 -12.47
N GLN A 252 26.87 17.91 -13.06
CA GLN A 252 28.01 18.00 -13.94
C GLN A 252 29.33 18.05 -13.19
N THR A 253 29.37 18.55 -11.94
CA THR A 253 30.65 18.71 -11.20
C THR A 253 30.93 17.60 -10.19
N LEU A 254 29.95 17.15 -9.40
CA LEU A 254 30.15 16.04 -8.46
C LEU A 254 29.90 14.65 -9.09
N ALA A 255 29.17 14.63 -10.19
CA ALA A 255 28.64 13.40 -10.76
C ALA A 255 29.36 12.95 -12.04
N HIS A 256 30.23 13.74 -12.68
CA HIS A 256 31.00 13.23 -13.81
C HIS A 256 31.82 11.95 -13.47
N ASN A 257 32.23 11.77 -12.21
CA ASN A 257 32.94 10.58 -11.72
C ASN A 257 32.05 9.49 -11.08
N LEU A 258 30.86 9.84 -10.56
CA LEU A 258 29.91 8.88 -9.95
C LEU A 258 28.76 8.47 -10.90
N VAL A 259 28.46 9.30 -11.89
CA VAL A 259 27.31 9.24 -12.80
C VAL A 259 27.69 8.83 -14.22
N SER A 260 28.97 8.78 -14.59
CA SER A 260 29.38 8.14 -15.86
C SER A 260 28.99 6.64 -15.92
N GLY A 261 28.86 5.97 -14.76
CA GLY A 261 28.24 4.65 -14.64
C GLY A 261 26.70 4.65 -14.62
N LEU A 262 26.05 5.78 -14.33
CA LEU A 262 24.59 5.96 -14.31
C LEU A 262 24.04 6.44 -15.67
N TYR A 263 24.84 7.15 -16.49
CA TYR A 263 24.48 7.58 -17.85
C TYR A 263 24.70 6.49 -18.91
N ARG A 264 25.41 5.39 -18.59
CA ARG A 264 25.59 4.26 -19.51
C ARG A 264 24.35 3.36 -19.65
N GLY A 265 23.35 3.51 -18.78
CA GLY A 265 22.02 2.93 -18.98
C GLY A 265 21.13 3.99 -19.61
N GLY A 266 20.67 3.76 -20.85
CA GLY A 266 19.97 4.72 -21.70
C GLY A 266 18.99 5.65 -20.99
N ASP A 267 18.90 6.87 -21.50
CA ASP A 267 18.18 8.02 -20.97
C ASP A 267 16.76 7.64 -20.46
N LEU A 268 16.66 7.40 -19.15
CA LEU A 268 15.44 6.93 -18.47
C LEU A 268 14.27 7.92 -18.65
N LEU A 269 14.57 9.20 -18.85
CA LEU A 269 13.58 10.21 -19.18
C LEU A 269 13.05 10.00 -20.59
N THR A 270 13.93 9.75 -21.56
CA THR A 270 13.57 9.48 -22.96
C THR A 270 12.70 8.21 -23.09
N ALA A 271 13.05 7.14 -22.36
CA ALA A 271 12.24 5.93 -22.31
C ALA A 271 10.83 6.19 -21.75
N ARG A 272 10.70 6.96 -20.67
CA ARG A 272 9.39 7.30 -20.08
C ARG A 272 8.57 8.21 -20.99
N THR A 273 9.20 9.18 -21.67
CA THR A 273 8.50 10.03 -22.63
C THR A 273 7.98 9.24 -23.81
N GLU A 274 8.74 8.27 -24.32
CA GLU A 274 8.29 7.37 -25.39
C GLU A 274 7.12 6.50 -24.94
N ILE A 275 7.22 5.88 -23.75
CA ILE A 275 6.15 5.08 -23.14
C ILE A 275 4.88 5.91 -22.97
N TYR A 276 4.98 7.12 -22.42
CA TYR A 276 3.82 7.99 -22.22
C TYR A 276 3.22 8.41 -23.56
N SER A 277 4.02 8.85 -24.52
CA SER A 277 3.55 9.24 -25.85
C SER A 277 2.77 8.11 -26.52
N ALA A 278 3.35 6.92 -26.58
CA ALA A 278 2.68 5.76 -27.16
C ALA A 278 1.44 5.36 -26.36
N THR A 279 1.47 5.44 -25.02
CA THR A 279 0.29 5.18 -24.19
C THR A 279 -0.84 6.17 -24.53
N PHE A 280 -0.53 7.45 -24.72
CA PHE A 280 -1.49 8.47 -25.15
C PHE A 280 -2.04 8.18 -26.53
N ASP A 281 -1.22 7.77 -27.50
CA ASP A 281 -1.68 7.41 -28.84
C ASP A 281 -2.68 6.25 -28.81
N PHE A 282 -2.49 5.28 -27.91
CA PHE A 282 -3.48 4.24 -27.67
C PHE A 282 -4.75 4.80 -27.00
N ILE A 283 -4.62 5.59 -25.93
CA ILE A 283 -5.78 6.21 -25.26
C ILE A 283 -6.65 6.99 -26.26
N LEU A 284 -6.03 7.72 -27.19
CA LEU A 284 -6.75 8.48 -28.22
C LEU A 284 -7.52 7.60 -29.21
N LYS A 285 -7.07 6.35 -29.44
CA LYS A 285 -7.75 5.37 -30.30
C LYS A 285 -8.95 4.70 -29.63
N ALA A 286 -8.95 4.56 -28.30
CA ALA A 286 -10.05 3.97 -27.53
C ALA A 286 -10.41 4.79 -26.26
N PRO A 287 -10.82 6.06 -26.41
CA PRO A 287 -10.86 7.00 -25.28
C PRO A 287 -11.98 6.73 -24.28
N TRP A 288 -13.07 6.09 -24.69
CA TRP A 288 -14.28 5.96 -23.86
C TRP A 288 -14.21 4.78 -22.89
N PHE A 289 -13.86 3.60 -23.39
CA PHE A 289 -13.86 2.34 -22.63
C PHE A 289 -12.48 1.71 -22.45
N GLY A 290 -11.45 2.25 -23.11
CA GLY A 290 -10.08 1.75 -23.03
C GLY A 290 -9.89 0.37 -23.68
N TYR A 291 -8.79 -0.29 -23.35
CA TYR A 291 -8.41 -1.60 -23.89
C TYR A 291 -8.63 -2.75 -22.91
N GLY A 292 -9.14 -2.47 -21.72
CA GLY A 292 -9.28 -3.43 -20.63
C GLY A 292 -8.06 -3.47 -19.69
N PRO A 293 -8.28 -3.80 -18.40
CA PRO A 293 -7.25 -4.13 -17.42
C PRO A 293 -6.22 -5.15 -17.91
N GLY A 294 -4.94 -4.94 -17.58
CA GLY A 294 -3.88 -5.92 -17.80
C GLY A 294 -3.52 -6.24 -19.26
N THR A 295 -4.02 -5.46 -20.22
CA THR A 295 -3.78 -5.69 -21.65
C THR A 295 -2.55 -4.97 -22.19
N PHE A 296 -2.03 -3.96 -21.48
CA PHE A 296 -0.93 -3.10 -21.95
C PHE A 296 0.28 -3.89 -22.49
N LYS A 297 0.80 -4.83 -21.69
CA LYS A 297 1.94 -5.69 -22.08
C LYS A 297 1.70 -6.49 -23.36
N HIS A 298 0.44 -6.79 -23.67
CA HIS A 298 0.07 -7.68 -24.78
C HIS A 298 -0.21 -6.93 -26.08
N LEU A 299 -0.44 -5.62 -26.01
CA LEU A 299 -0.74 -4.79 -27.17
C LEU A 299 0.52 -4.20 -27.82
N GLY A 300 1.71 -4.50 -27.29
CA GLY A 300 2.98 -4.07 -27.87
C GLY A 300 3.14 -2.56 -27.92
N VAL A 301 2.59 -1.84 -26.94
CA VAL A 301 2.50 -0.37 -26.94
C VAL A 301 3.88 0.27 -27.14
N VAL A 302 4.91 -0.20 -26.41
CA VAL A 302 6.31 0.17 -26.64
C VAL A 302 7.22 -1.03 -26.38
N GLY A 303 7.73 -1.66 -27.44
CA GLY A 303 8.79 -2.68 -27.37
C GLY A 303 8.60 -3.72 -26.26
N ALA A 304 9.56 -3.80 -25.34
CA ALA A 304 9.58 -4.74 -24.22
C ALA A 304 8.91 -4.22 -22.93
N TYR A 305 8.37 -2.99 -22.91
CA TYR A 305 7.80 -2.41 -21.70
C TYR A 305 6.45 -3.05 -21.36
N THR A 306 6.28 -3.38 -20.08
CA THR A 306 5.12 -4.13 -19.60
C THR A 306 4.00 -3.25 -19.04
N HIS A 307 4.24 -1.94 -18.90
CA HIS A 307 3.27 -0.95 -18.39
C HIS A 307 3.71 0.50 -18.64
N PRO A 308 2.79 1.47 -18.45
CA PRO A 308 3.10 2.87 -18.57
C PRO A 308 4.07 3.41 -17.51
N HIS A 309 4.28 2.72 -16.38
CA HIS A 309 4.93 3.29 -15.18
C HIS A 309 4.18 4.50 -14.57
N SER A 310 2.87 4.60 -14.81
CA SER A 310 1.99 5.59 -14.15
C SER A 310 0.63 4.96 -13.95
N MET A 311 0.21 4.85 -12.69
CA MET A 311 -1.06 4.24 -12.30
C MET A 311 -2.25 4.97 -12.95
N TYR A 312 -2.13 6.29 -13.13
CA TYR A 312 -3.19 7.14 -13.70
C TYR A 312 -3.33 6.95 -15.21
N LEU A 313 -2.21 6.88 -15.93
CA LEU A 313 -2.23 6.57 -17.36
C LEU A 313 -2.71 5.14 -17.60
N GLU A 314 -2.31 4.20 -16.74
CA GLU A 314 -2.77 2.82 -16.83
C GLU A 314 -4.27 2.69 -16.57
N LEU A 315 -4.82 3.44 -15.60
CA LEU A 315 -6.25 3.52 -15.36
C LEU A 315 -7.00 3.99 -16.62
N LEU A 316 -6.55 5.10 -17.22
CA LEU A 316 -7.18 5.69 -18.39
C LEU A 316 -7.04 4.80 -19.64
N PHE A 317 -5.87 4.19 -19.84
CA PHE A 317 -5.62 3.21 -20.90
C PHE A 317 -6.55 2.00 -20.78
N SER A 318 -6.73 1.48 -19.57
CA SER A 318 -7.48 0.24 -19.36
C SER A 318 -8.99 0.42 -19.31
N PHE A 319 -9.50 1.55 -18.81
CA PHE A 319 -10.93 1.75 -18.62
C PHE A 319 -11.53 2.89 -19.45
N GLY A 320 -10.70 3.68 -20.14
CA GLY A 320 -11.12 4.91 -20.79
C GLY A 320 -11.70 5.92 -19.81
N VAL A 321 -12.22 7.03 -20.33
CA VAL A 321 -12.77 8.12 -19.53
C VAL A 321 -14.00 7.66 -18.74
N ILE A 322 -14.89 6.87 -19.34
CA ILE A 322 -16.15 6.45 -18.70
C ILE A 322 -15.86 5.47 -17.57
N GLY A 323 -15.08 4.42 -17.83
CA GLY A 323 -14.74 3.43 -16.81
C GLY A 323 -13.90 4.02 -15.68
N SER A 324 -12.92 4.87 -16.00
CA SER A 324 -12.09 5.54 -14.98
C SER A 324 -12.91 6.44 -14.09
N SER A 325 -13.80 7.27 -14.67
CA SER A 325 -14.68 8.16 -13.91
C SER A 325 -15.65 7.37 -13.03
N GLY A 326 -16.20 6.26 -13.54
CA GLY A 326 -17.08 5.38 -12.77
C GLY A 326 -16.38 4.71 -11.58
N LEU A 327 -15.15 4.22 -11.77
CA LEU A 327 -14.34 3.68 -10.67
C LEU A 327 -14.02 4.75 -9.62
N ILE A 328 -13.55 5.92 -10.04
CA ILE A 328 -13.25 7.04 -9.14
C ILE A 328 -14.52 7.43 -8.36
N ALA A 329 -15.67 7.55 -9.03
CA ALA A 329 -16.94 7.84 -8.39
C ALA A 329 -17.34 6.76 -7.37
N GLY A 330 -17.16 5.48 -7.71
CA GLY A 330 -17.40 4.35 -6.80
C GLY A 330 -16.53 4.40 -5.55
N PHE A 331 -15.22 4.64 -5.71
CA PHE A 331 -14.28 4.77 -4.60
C PHE A 331 -14.55 6.01 -3.75
N LEU A 332 -14.88 7.16 -4.36
CA LEU A 332 -15.27 8.36 -3.63
C LEU A 332 -16.59 8.16 -2.87
N TRP A 333 -17.55 7.45 -3.46
CA TRP A 333 -18.82 7.14 -2.80
C TRP A 333 -18.61 6.21 -1.60
N LEU A 334 -17.80 5.15 -1.77
CA LEU A 334 -17.38 4.26 -0.70
C LEU A 334 -16.71 5.07 0.41
N SER A 335 -15.68 5.86 0.09
CA SER A 335 -14.93 6.70 1.03
C SER A 335 -15.82 7.70 1.78
N ARG A 336 -16.78 8.34 1.10
CA ARG A 336 -17.73 9.27 1.73
C ARG A 336 -18.65 8.57 2.72
N ARG A 337 -19.10 7.35 2.43
CA ARG A 337 -19.90 6.55 3.38
C ARG A 337 -19.08 6.13 4.58
N SER A 338 -17.85 5.68 4.33
CA SER A 338 -16.89 5.29 5.36
C SER A 338 -16.53 6.45 6.27
N ALA A 339 -16.24 7.63 5.72
CA ALA A 339 -15.86 8.82 6.47
C ALA A 339 -16.97 9.37 7.39
N LYS A 340 -18.25 9.05 7.14
CA LYS A 340 -19.37 9.43 8.01
C LYS A 340 -19.39 8.62 9.31
N ILE A 341 -18.89 7.39 9.25
CA ILE A 341 -18.78 6.53 10.42
C ILE A 341 -17.36 6.52 10.97
N SER A 342 -16.34 6.95 10.22
CA SER A 342 -14.96 6.76 10.66
C SER A 342 -14.59 7.55 11.93
N ASP A 343 -13.81 6.91 12.81
CA ASP A 343 -13.09 7.62 13.87
C ASP A 343 -11.85 8.31 13.28
N LYS A 344 -12.02 9.55 12.84
CA LYS A 344 -11.00 10.32 12.10
C LYS A 344 -9.73 10.60 12.90
N ASP A 345 -9.83 10.60 14.23
CA ASP A 345 -8.69 10.80 15.12
C ASP A 345 -8.01 9.47 15.49
N GLY A 346 -8.64 8.34 15.17
CA GLY A 346 -8.12 7.01 15.50
C GLY A 346 -6.84 6.65 14.73
N PRO A 347 -5.93 5.88 15.33
CA PRO A 347 -4.64 5.51 14.72
C PRO A 347 -4.78 4.77 13.38
N LEU A 348 -5.85 3.98 13.20
CA LEU A 348 -6.08 3.23 11.97
C LEU A 348 -6.49 4.15 10.80
N PHE A 349 -7.27 5.19 11.06
CA PHE A 349 -7.61 6.19 10.06
C PHE A 349 -6.36 6.97 9.62
N LYS A 350 -5.55 7.41 10.59
CA LYS A 350 -4.27 8.09 10.32
C LYS A 350 -3.34 7.20 9.50
N PHE A 351 -3.18 5.94 9.89
CA PHE A 351 -2.42 4.94 9.13
C PHE A 351 -2.91 4.80 7.69
N SER A 352 -4.23 4.61 7.48
CA SER A 352 -4.82 4.54 6.13
C SER A 352 -4.54 5.79 5.32
N LEU A 353 -4.62 6.98 5.92
CA LEU A 353 -4.34 8.24 5.24
C LEU A 353 -2.86 8.34 4.81
N ILE A 354 -1.94 8.00 5.70
CA ILE A 354 -0.49 8.01 5.40
C ILE A 354 -0.15 6.99 4.30
N LEU A 355 -0.72 5.78 4.40
CA LEU A 355 -0.57 4.74 3.39
C LEU A 355 -1.14 5.16 2.03
N PHE A 356 -2.31 5.81 2.02
CA PHE A 356 -2.92 6.37 0.81
C PHE A 356 -2.02 7.42 0.16
N VAL A 357 -1.51 8.38 0.94
CA VAL A 357 -0.63 9.44 0.41
C VAL A 357 0.64 8.86 -0.20
N PHE A 358 1.28 7.91 0.49
CA PHE A 358 2.44 7.21 -0.06
C PHE A 358 2.10 6.58 -1.41
N PHE A 359 1.04 5.79 -1.45
CA PHE A 359 0.67 5.02 -2.61
C PHE A 359 0.25 5.89 -3.80
N MET A 360 -0.54 6.95 -3.57
CA MET A 360 -0.97 7.89 -4.61
C MET A 360 0.22 8.69 -5.18
N THR A 361 1.14 9.13 -4.32
CA THR A 361 2.34 9.85 -4.77
C THR A 361 3.24 8.92 -5.57
N ARG A 362 3.45 7.68 -5.09
CA ARG A 362 4.25 6.67 -5.77
C ARG A 362 3.61 6.25 -7.10
N GLY A 363 2.28 6.24 -7.16
CA GLY A 363 1.44 5.97 -8.32
C GLY A 363 1.69 6.87 -9.53
N ILE A 364 2.23 8.07 -9.29
CA ILE A 364 2.60 9.00 -10.36
C ILE A 364 3.79 8.46 -11.16
N PHE A 365 4.72 7.77 -10.49
CA PHE A 365 6.06 7.56 -11.02
C PHE A 365 6.42 6.15 -11.47
N ASP A 366 5.94 5.12 -10.76
CA ASP A 366 6.35 3.73 -11.03
C ASP A 366 5.52 2.73 -10.20
N ILE A 367 4.20 2.70 -10.39
CA ILE A 367 3.32 1.65 -9.87
C ILE A 367 2.49 1.09 -11.01
N HIS A 368 2.34 -0.23 -10.97
CA HIS A 368 1.50 -1.02 -11.85
C HIS A 368 0.11 -1.16 -11.22
N LEU A 369 -0.93 -0.63 -11.86
CA LEU A 369 -2.28 -0.60 -11.29
C LEU A 369 -2.87 -2.02 -11.18
N PHE A 370 -2.69 -2.86 -12.21
CA PHE A 370 -3.34 -4.17 -12.31
C PHE A 370 -2.49 -5.32 -11.76
N VAL A 371 -1.85 -5.05 -10.62
CA VAL A 371 -1.22 -6.07 -9.79
C VAL A 371 -2.00 -6.17 -8.48
N TYR A 372 -2.12 -7.39 -7.96
CA TYR A 372 -2.80 -7.66 -6.69
C TYR A 372 -2.35 -6.70 -5.57
N ASP A 373 -1.04 -6.47 -5.44
CA ASP A 373 -0.46 -5.66 -4.36
C ASP A 373 -0.99 -4.22 -4.34
N THR A 374 -1.16 -3.62 -5.51
CA THR A 374 -1.69 -2.27 -5.67
C THR A 374 -3.11 -2.18 -5.16
N TRP A 375 -3.99 -3.06 -5.65
CA TRP A 375 -5.38 -3.09 -5.20
C TRP A 375 -5.49 -3.44 -3.73
N ALA A 376 -4.65 -4.35 -3.25
CA ALA A 376 -4.64 -4.76 -1.85
C ALA A 376 -4.35 -3.58 -0.94
N VAL A 377 -3.32 -2.79 -1.23
CA VAL A 377 -3.01 -1.57 -0.46
C VAL A 377 -4.17 -0.58 -0.50
N LEU A 378 -4.77 -0.34 -1.68
CA LEU A 378 -5.94 0.56 -1.79
C LEU A 378 -7.14 0.08 -0.98
N PHE A 379 -7.41 -1.23 -0.95
CA PHE A 379 -8.50 -1.80 -0.17
C PHE A 379 -8.23 -1.84 1.33
N ILE A 380 -6.97 -1.98 1.74
CA ILE A 380 -6.54 -1.82 3.14
C ILE A 380 -6.78 -0.38 3.60
N VAL A 381 -6.37 0.60 2.78
CA VAL A 381 -6.64 2.03 3.04
C VAL A 381 -8.13 2.25 3.27
N LEU A 382 -8.97 1.80 2.32
CA LEU A 382 -10.42 1.96 2.39
C LEU A 382 -11.00 1.23 3.60
N GLY A 383 -10.51 0.03 3.92
CA GLY A 383 -10.94 -0.76 5.08
C GLY A 383 -10.66 -0.04 6.39
N GLY A 384 -9.46 0.53 6.56
CA GLY A 384 -9.14 1.34 7.74
C GLY A 384 -9.98 2.63 7.84
N VAL A 385 -10.40 3.23 6.71
CA VAL A 385 -11.35 4.36 6.70
C VAL A 385 -12.78 3.90 7.01
N CYS A 386 -13.18 2.67 6.63
CA CYS A 386 -14.49 2.08 6.95
C CYS A 386 -14.70 1.79 8.44
N CYS A 387 -13.66 1.89 9.26
CA CYS A 387 -13.73 1.54 10.67
C CYS A 387 -14.56 2.59 11.45
N GLY A 388 -15.78 2.21 11.82
CA GLY A 388 -16.70 3.05 12.60
C GLY A 388 -16.17 3.41 14.01
N PRO A 389 -16.79 4.33 14.79
CA PRO A 389 -16.48 4.41 16.20
C PRO A 389 -16.71 3.03 16.80
N SER A 390 -15.69 2.51 17.46
CA SER A 390 -15.76 1.22 18.14
C SER A 390 -17.08 1.12 18.92
N VAL A 391 -17.73 -0.05 18.86
CA VAL A 391 -19.03 -0.38 19.48
C VAL A 391 -19.15 0.09 20.94
N LYS A 392 -18.02 0.36 21.61
CA LYS A 392 -17.95 1.03 22.92
C LYS A 392 -18.75 2.35 23.03
N LYS A 393 -18.95 3.12 21.95
CA LYS A 393 -19.76 4.37 22.01
C LYS A 393 -21.27 4.14 21.92
N VAL A 394 -21.73 2.97 21.48
CA VAL A 394 -23.15 2.63 21.40
C VAL A 394 -23.55 1.86 22.67
N GLY A 395 -23.68 2.57 23.78
CA GLY A 395 -24.67 2.21 24.79
C GLY A 395 -24.44 0.96 25.65
N ILE A 396 -23.21 0.47 25.85
CA ILE A 396 -22.92 -0.13 27.17
C ILE A 396 -22.75 1.05 28.11
N SER A 397 -23.89 1.60 28.55
CA SER A 397 -23.91 2.53 29.66
C SER A 397 -23.09 1.91 30.78
N SER A 398 -22.10 2.64 31.27
CA SER A 398 -21.36 2.39 32.50
C SER A 398 -22.25 2.28 33.76
N ASN A 399 -23.57 2.15 33.61
CA ASN A 399 -24.53 1.96 34.69
C ASN A 399 -24.55 0.53 35.26
N VAL A 400 -23.83 -0.44 34.69
CA VAL A 400 -23.74 -1.82 35.24
C VAL A 400 -22.51 -2.02 36.15
N MET A 401 -21.75 -0.96 36.45
CA MET A 401 -20.71 -1.00 37.51
C MET A 401 -20.92 0.06 38.60
N ARG A 402 -22.16 0.50 38.81
CA ARG A 402 -22.53 1.46 39.87
C ARG A 402 -23.71 1.05 40.76
N THR A 403 -24.03 -0.23 40.82
CA THR A 403 -24.87 -0.85 41.86
C THR A 403 -23.99 -1.94 42.48
N GLU A 404 -23.43 -1.67 43.66
CA GLU A 404 -23.99 -2.12 44.95
C GLU A 404 -24.08 -3.64 45.06
#